data_AF-A0A4Y8ITH2-F1
#
_entry.id   AF-A0A4Y8ITH2-F1
#
_cell.length_a   1.000
_cell.length_b   1.000
_cell.length_c   1.000
_cell.angle_alpha   90.00
_cell.angle_beta   90.00
_cell.angle_gamma   90.00
#
_symmetry.space_group_name_H-M   'P 1'
#
loop_
_entity.id
_entity.type
_entity.pdbx_description
1 polymer ?
#
loop_
_entity_poly.entity_id
_entity_poly.type
_entity_poly.pdbx_seq_one_letter_code
_entity_poly.pdbx_strand_id
1 'polypeptide(L)'
;MFELVGMFSFIILLLIVIAFFFFSSVKFIEPTTTQMQLFGIHLTLFGGLLLLKNLLWTGFLIMILGLFIGVYASFKDNDSVNQVEENTNQISG
;
A
#
# COMPACT_ATOMS: atom_id res chain seq x y z
N MET A 1 24.61 14.85 4.07
CA MET A 1 24.46 14.30 2.71
C MET A 1 23.51 13.12 2.67
N PHE A 2 23.69 12.09 3.52
CA PHE A 2 22.79 10.94 3.59
C PHE A 2 21.33 11.26 3.89
N GLU A 3 21.05 12.24 4.77
CA GLU A 3 19.67 12.65 5.07
C GLU A 3 18.94 13.29 3.88
N LEU A 4 19.63 14.11 3.08
CA LEU A 4 19.06 14.66 1.85
C LEU A 4 18.71 13.55 0.86
N VAL A 5 19.59 12.56 0.70
CA VAL A 5 19.34 11.38 -0.15
C VAL A 5 18.13 10.59 0.36
N GLY A 6 18.03 10.38 1.67
CA GLY A 6 16.86 9.76 2.30
C GLY A 6 15.58 10.52 2.04
N MET A 7 15.60 11.84 2.22
CA MET A 7 14.45 12.71 1.98
C MET A 7 14.00 12.65 0.52
N PHE A 8 14.90 12.77 -0.44
CA PHE A 8 14.56 12.63 -1.87
C PHE A 8 14.02 11.24 -2.18
N SER A 9 14.63 10.17 -1.64
CA SER A 9 14.15 8.81 -1.82
C SER A 9 12.72 8.64 -1.27
N PHE A 10 12.41 9.22 -0.12
CA PHE A 10 11.07 9.20 0.45
C PHE A 10 10.06 9.95 -0.42
N ILE A 11 10.39 11.15 -0.89
CA ILE A 11 9.52 11.94 -1.76
C ILE A 11 9.20 11.18 -3.05
N ILE A 12 10.20 10.58 -3.69
CA ILE A 12 10.02 9.79 -4.91
C ILE A 12 9.13 8.58 -4.63
N LEU A 13 9.39 7.85 -3.55
CA LEU A 13 8.61 6.67 -3.17
C LEU A 13 7.15 7.05 -2.85
N LEU A 14 6.94 8.16 -2.14
CA LEU A 14 5.62 8.68 -1.84
C LEU A 14 4.85 9.05 -3.12
N LEU A 15 5.51 9.70 -4.08
CA LEU A 15 4.90 10.01 -5.38
C LEU A 15 4.49 8.75 -6.14
N ILE A 16 5.32 7.70 -6.12
CA ILE A 16 4.99 6.41 -6.73
C ILE A 16 3.75 5.80 -6.07
N VAL A 17 3.69 5.80 -4.74
CA VAL A 17 2.52 5.32 -3.98
C VAL A 17 1.27 6.11 -4.35
N ILE A 18 1.34 7.45 -4.35
CA ILE A 18 0.20 8.30 -4.72
C ILE A 18 -0.25 8.03 -6.16
N ALA A 19 0.68 7.95 -7.11
CA ALA A 19 0.36 7.64 -8.50
C ALA A 19 -0.30 6.27 -8.63
N PHE A 20 0.23 5.25 -7.95
CA PHE A 20 -0.35 3.91 -7.94
C PHE A 20 -1.80 3.92 -7.43
N PHE A 21 -2.08 4.58 -6.31
CA PHE A 21 -3.44 4.72 -5.78
C PHE A 21 -4.35 5.54 -6.70
N PHE A 22 -3.83 6.59 -7.33
CA PHE A 22 -4.59 7.39 -8.28
C PHE A 22 -4.99 6.56 -9.52
N PHE A 23 -4.05 5.84 -10.13
CA PHE A 23 -4.34 4.95 -11.26
C PHE A 23 -5.30 3.81 -10.87
N SER A 24 -5.16 3.27 -9.66
CA SER A 24 -6.11 2.28 -9.14
C SER A 24 -7.51 2.88 -8.96
N SER A 25 -7.62 4.13 -8.52
CA SER A 25 -8.91 4.80 -8.29
C SER A 25 -9.65 5.14 -9.58
N VAL A 26 -8.91 5.52 -10.63
CA VAL A 26 -9.46 5.77 -11.96
C VAL A 26 -9.79 4.47 -12.72
N LYS A 27 -9.62 3.29 -12.07
CA LYS A 27 -9.75 1.95 -12.68
C LYS A 27 -8.86 1.76 -13.92
N PHE A 28 -7.79 2.54 -14.02
CA PHE A 28 -6.81 2.37 -15.09
C PHE A 28 -5.97 1.11 -14.87
N ILE A 29 -5.73 0.76 -13.61
CA ILE A 29 -5.08 -0.47 -13.17
C ILE A 29 -5.99 -1.12 -12.13
N GLU A 30 -6.22 -2.42 -12.22
CA GLU A 30 -6.95 -3.20 -11.22
C GLU A 30 -5.99 -4.13 -10.47
N PRO A 31 -5.21 -3.60 -9.50
CA PRO A 31 -4.30 -4.44 -8.75
C PRO A 31 -5.09 -5.39 -7.85
N THR A 32 -4.68 -6.66 -7.85
CA THR A 32 -5.28 -7.65 -6.96
C THR A 32 -4.92 -7.36 -5.50
N THR A 33 -5.74 -7.86 -4.57
CA THR A 33 -5.49 -7.73 -3.13
C THR A 33 -4.11 -8.26 -2.75
N THR A 34 -3.73 -9.44 -3.27
CA THR A 34 -2.41 -10.04 -3.02
C THR A 34 -1.27 -9.17 -3.55
N GLN A 35 -1.43 -8.52 -4.72
CA GLN A 35 -0.41 -7.62 -5.26
C GLN A 35 -0.21 -6.39 -4.38
N MET A 36 -1.29 -5.79 -3.88
CA MET A 36 -1.19 -4.64 -2.99
C MET A 36 -0.65 -5.01 -1.62
N GLN A 37 -1.01 -6.17 -1.08
CA GLN A 37 -0.41 -6.70 0.15
C GLN A 37 1.10 -6.92 -0.02
N LEU A 38 1.50 -7.58 -1.12
CA LEU A 38 2.91 -7.85 -1.41
C LEU A 38 3.68 -6.53 -1.59
N PHE A 39 3.12 -5.55 -2.27
CA PHE A 39 3.69 -4.21 -2.38
C PHE A 39 3.87 -3.55 -1.00
N GLY A 40 2.87 -3.61 -0.12
CA GLY A 40 2.95 -3.12 1.25
C GLY A 40 4.08 -3.78 2.04
N ILE A 41 4.19 -5.12 1.99
CA ILE A 41 5.26 -5.88 2.65
C ILE A 41 6.64 -5.46 2.11
N HIS A 42 6.79 -5.30 0.80
CA HIS A 42 8.05 -4.84 0.19
C HIS A 42 8.43 -3.43 0.69
N LEU A 43 7.47 -2.50 0.78
CA LEU A 43 7.70 -1.18 1.36
C LEU A 43 8.11 -1.27 2.83
N THR A 44 7.43 -2.10 3.62
CA THR A 44 7.75 -2.29 5.05
C THR A 44 9.17 -2.80 5.22
N LEU A 45 9.56 -3.84 4.49
CA LEU A 45 10.90 -4.40 4.52
C LEU A 45 11.94 -3.39 4.04
N PHE A 46 11.66 -2.66 2.97
CA PHE A 46 12.55 -1.61 2.46
C PHE A 46 12.75 -0.49 3.49
N GLY A 47 11.70 -0.02 4.15
CA GLY A 47 11.79 0.94 5.25
C GLY A 47 12.60 0.41 6.43
N GLY A 48 12.42 -0.86 6.80
CA GLY A 48 13.22 -1.54 7.81
C GLY A 48 14.72 -1.60 7.46
N LEU A 49 15.06 -1.90 6.20
CA LEU A 49 16.44 -1.89 5.70
C LEU A 49 17.06 -0.48 5.74
N LEU A 50 16.28 0.57 5.48
CA LEU A 50 16.73 1.95 5.60
C LEU A 50 16.97 2.35 7.07
N LEU A 51 16.13 1.89 7.98
CA LEU A 51 16.30 2.04 9.43
C LEU A 51 17.66 1.46 9.88
N LEU A 52 18.00 0.26 9.41
CA LEU A 52 19.30 -0.39 9.67
C LEU A 52 20.51 0.40 9.13
N LYS A 53 20.31 1.24 8.11
CA LYS A 53 21.35 2.09 7.50
C LYS A 53 21.48 3.47 8.15
N ASN A 54 21.00 3.67 9.38
CA ASN A 54 20.96 4.96 10.08
C ASN A 54 20.09 6.05 9.43
N LEU A 55 19.22 5.70 8.47
CA LEU A 55 18.17 6.62 8.00
C LEU A 55 16.90 6.42 8.85
N LEU A 56 17.00 6.78 10.13
CA LEU A 56 15.98 6.46 11.13
C LEU A 56 14.59 6.99 10.76
N TRP A 57 14.47 8.30 10.55
CA TRP A 57 13.18 8.95 10.26
C TRP A 57 12.59 8.48 8.93
N THR A 58 13.40 8.51 7.87
CA THR A 58 12.98 8.11 6.52
C THR A 58 12.56 6.63 6.49
N GLY A 59 13.37 5.75 7.06
CA GLY A 59 13.10 4.32 7.10
C GLY A 59 11.84 4.00 7.91
N PHE A 60 11.68 4.66 9.08
CA PHE A 60 10.50 4.48 9.93
C PHE A 60 9.20 4.91 9.23
N LEU A 61 9.20 6.06 8.55
CA LEU A 61 8.02 6.53 7.82
C LEU A 61 7.64 5.60 6.66
N ILE A 62 8.63 5.14 5.88
CA ILE A 62 8.40 4.18 4.79
C ILE A 62 7.88 2.85 5.34
N MET A 63 8.43 2.40 6.47
CA MET A 63 8.03 1.15 7.11
C MET A 63 6.55 1.18 7.53
N ILE A 64 6.12 2.25 8.20
CA ILE A 64 4.72 2.44 8.61
C ILE A 64 3.81 2.60 7.38
N LEU A 65 4.24 3.35 6.37
CA LEU A 65 3.46 3.54 5.15
C LEU A 65 3.21 2.20 4.44
N GLY A 66 4.24 1.37 4.28
CA GLY A 66 4.11 0.03 3.72
C GLY A 66 3.17 -0.86 4.53
N LEU A 67 3.25 -0.78 5.87
CA LEU A 67 2.40 -1.56 6.75
C LEU A 67 0.93 -1.16 6.59
N PHE A 68 0.65 0.15 6.55
CA PHE A 68 -0.70 0.66 6.38
C PHE A 68 -1.30 0.23 5.04
N ILE A 69 -0.52 0.30 3.95
CA ILE A 69 -0.94 -0.14 2.62
C ILE A 69 -1.23 -1.65 2.61
N GLY A 70 -0.35 -2.46 3.20
CA GLY A 70 -0.51 -3.91 3.26
C GLY A 70 -1.75 -4.32 4.06
N VAL A 71 -1.98 -3.67 5.20
CA VAL A 71 -3.17 -3.89 6.05
C VAL A 71 -4.43 -3.44 5.32
N TYR A 72 -4.45 -2.23 4.73
CA TYR A 72 -5.58 -1.73 3.94
C TYR A 72 -5.97 -2.70 2.82
N ALA A 73 -4.99 -3.19 2.07
CA ALA A 73 -5.22 -4.17 1.02
C ALA A 73 -5.91 -5.44 1.56
N SER A 74 -5.49 -5.92 2.73
CA SER A 74 -6.09 -7.10 3.37
C SER A 74 -7.57 -6.98 3.70
N PHE A 75 -8.10 -5.77 3.86
CA PHE A 75 -9.51 -5.55 4.15
C PHE A 75 -10.34 -5.29 2.89
N LYS A 76 -9.73 -4.86 1.78
CA LYS A 76 -10.43 -4.51 0.54
C LYS A 76 -11.23 -5.67 -0.08
N ASP A 77 -10.79 -6.92 0.06
CA ASP A 77 -11.54 -8.08 -0.47
C ASP A 77 -12.76 -8.48 0.37
N ASN A 78 -12.86 -8.03 1.62
CA ASN A 78 -14.03 -8.36 2.44
C ASN A 78 -15.26 -7.54 2.03
N ASP A 79 -15.07 -6.38 1.40
CA ASP A 79 -16.17 -5.53 0.94
C ASP A 79 -16.82 -6.05 -0.35
N SER A 80 -16.08 -6.78 -1.20
CA SER A 80 -16.60 -7.35 -2.46
C SER A 80 -17.42 -8.61 -2.24
N VAL A 81 -17.10 -9.43 -1.23
CA VAL A 81 -17.85 -10.66 -0.91
C VAL A 81 -19.24 -10.33 -0.34
N ASN A 82 -19.34 -9.32 0.52
CA ASN A 82 -20.62 -8.93 1.13
C ASN A 82 -21.63 -8.36 0.11
N GLN A 83 -21.17 -7.71 -0.97
CA GLN A 83 -22.07 -7.18 -2.01
C GLN A 83 -22.69 -8.26 -2.91
N VAL A 84 -22.04 -9.41 -3.04
CA VAL A 84 -22.56 -10.53 -3.84
C VAL A 84 -23.61 -11.33 -3.05
N GLU A 85 -23.39 -11.49 -1.74
CA GLU A 85 -24.31 -12.21 -0.86
C GLU A 85 -25.63 -11.45 -0.63
N GLU A 86 -25.58 -10.12 -0.54
CA GLU A 86 -26.78 -9.27 -0.43
C GLU A 86 -27.64 -9.30 -1.71
N ASN A 87 -27.02 -9.24 -2.90
CA ASN A 87 -27.76 -9.31 -4.17
C ASN A 87 -28.39 -10.70 -4.42
N THR A 88 -27.73 -11.77 -4.00
CA THR A 88 -28.26 -13.14 -4.18
C THR A 88 -29.51 -13.37 -3.32
N ASN A 89 -29.53 -12.80 -2.11
CA ASN A 89 -30.69 -12.90 -1.22
C ASN A 89 -31.89 -12.04 -1.67
N GLN A 90 -31.68 -10.96 -2.42
CA GLN A 90 -32.79 -10.17 -2.99
C GLN A 90 -33.41 -10.78 -4.26
N ILE A 91 -32.70 -11.63 -4.98
CA ILE A 91 -33.23 -12.30 -6.19
C ILE A 91 -34.00 -13.58 -5.82
N SER A 92 -33.75 -14.15 -4.63
CA SER A 92 -34.34 -15.42 -4.18
C SER A 92 -35.46 -15.29 -3.15
N GLY A 93 -35.91 -14.07 -2.82
CA GLY A 93 -37.04 -13.79 -1.91
C GLY A 93 -38.22 -13.19 -2.65
#